data_AF-A0A2U9IIN0-F1
#
_entry.id   AF-A0A2U9IIN0-F1
#
_cell.length_a   1.000
_cell.length_b   1.000
_cell.length_c   1.000
_cell.angle_alpha   90.00
_cell.angle_beta   90.00
_cell.angle_gamma   90.00
#
_symmetry.space_group_name_H-M   'P 1'
#
loop_
_entity.id
_entity.type
_entity.pdbx_description
1 polymer ?
#
loop_
_entity_poly.entity_id
_entity_poly.type
_entity_poly.pdbx_seq_one_letter_code
_entity_poly.pdbx_strand_id
1 'polypeptide(L)' 'MNIEILSVKKDGNKTVVDGLVPAKCAIGSYKVRIILDNNKLVSSQCQCKEELCSHAIKLYLHYRAYNYMRNRS' A
#
# COMPACT_ATOMS: atom_id res chain seq x y z
N MET A 1 1.59 -10.69 -12.46
CA MET A 1 2.07 -10.40 -11.08
C MET A 1 0.99 -9.60 -10.38
N ASN A 2 0.60 -10.02 -9.18
CA ASN A 2 -0.42 -9.35 -8.37
C ASN A 2 0.22 -8.40 -7.34
N ILE A 3 -0.58 -7.51 -6.77
CA ILE A 3 -0.16 -6.70 -5.60
C ILE A 3 -0.24 -7.61 -4.38
N GLU A 4 0.79 -7.57 -3.53
CA GLU A 4 0.85 -8.40 -2.32
C GLU A 4 0.98 -7.50 -1.09
N ILE A 5 0.12 -7.70 -0.10
CA ILE A 5 0.22 -7.03 1.20
C ILE A 5 1.11 -7.90 2.09
N LEU A 6 2.28 -7.38 2.48
CA LEU A 6 3.24 -8.09 3.32
C LEU A 6 2.93 -7.93 4.80
N SER A 7 2.53 -6.72 5.22
CA SER A 7 2.21 -6.44 6.62
C SER A 7 1.24 -5.29 6.75
N VAL A 8 0.40 -5.36 7.78
CA VAL A 8 -0.51 -4.29 8.20
C VAL A 8 -0.31 -4.09 9.70
N LYS A 9 0.18 -2.92 10.10
CA LYS A 9 0.30 -2.52 11.51
C LYS A 9 -0.67 -1.39 11.79
N LYS A 10 -1.49 -1.53 12.83
CA LYS A 10 -2.44 -0.50 13.27
C LYS A 10 -1.99 0.04 14.63
N ASP A 11 -1.95 1.35 14.76
CA ASP A 11 -1.62 2.09 15.97
C ASP A 11 -2.59 3.26 16.12
N GLY A 12 -3.65 3.06 16.91
CA GLY A 12 -4.77 4.00 16.99
C GLY A 12 -5.40 4.28 15.62
N ASN A 13 -5.39 5.55 15.21
CA ASN A 13 -5.90 5.99 13.90
C ASN A 13 -4.90 5.78 12.76
N LYS A 14 -3.64 5.45 13.08
CA LYS A 14 -2.59 5.25 12.08
C LYS A 14 -2.55 3.80 11.64
N THR A 15 -2.43 3.59 10.34
CA THR A 15 -2.22 2.27 9.75
C THR A 15 -1.02 2.31 8.83
N VAL A 16 -0.01 1.48 9.10
CA VAL A 16 1.13 1.27 8.22
C VAL A 16 0.92 -0.01 7.43
N VAL A 17 1.01 0.09 6.11
CA VAL A 17 0.86 -1.05 5.21
C VAL A 17 2.13 -1.18 4.36
N ASP A 18 2.78 -2.34 4.45
CA ASP A 18 3.92 -2.71 3.62
C ASP A 18 3.44 -3.70 2.55
N GLY A 19 3.87 -3.50 1.30
CA GLY A 19 3.46 -4.35 0.19
C GLY A 19 4.43 -4.35 -1.00
N LEU A 20 4.19 -5.29 -1.91
CA LEU A 20 4.87 -5.41 -3.20
C LEU A 20 3.92 -4.99 -4.31
N VAL A 21 4.37 -4.06 -5.16
CA VAL A 21 3.59 -3.58 -6.31
C VAL A 21 4.36 -3.82 -7.59
N PRO A 22 3.81 -4.59 -8.54
CA PRO A 22 4.47 -4.86 -9.80
C PRO A 22 4.60 -3.58 -10.63
N ALA A 23 5.78 -3.35 -11.19
CA ALA A 23 5.98 -2.31 -12.19
C ALA A 23 5.90 -2.88 -13.59
N LYS A 24 5.34 -2.10 -14.50
CA LYS A 24 5.37 -2.44 -15.93
C LYS A 24 6.76 -2.28 -16.53
N CYS A 25 7.62 -1.46 -15.91
CA CYS A 25 8.90 -1.02 -16.49
C CYS A 25 10.12 -1.81 -15.98
N ALA A 26 9.98 -2.65 -14.96
CA ALA A 26 11.10 -3.40 -14.39
C ALA A 26 10.68 -4.87 -14.19
N ILE A 27 11.62 -5.78 -14.37
CA ILE A 27 11.44 -7.19 -13.99
C ILE A 27 11.41 -7.25 -12.46
N GLY A 28 10.20 -7.25 -11.89
CA GLY A 28 9.97 -7.40 -10.46
C GLY A 28 8.89 -6.49 -9.88
N SER A 29 8.85 -6.47 -8.54
CA SER A 29 7.92 -5.67 -7.75
C SER A 29 8.67 -4.62 -6.94
N TYR A 30 8.10 -3.43 -6.84
CA TYR A 30 8.57 -2.39 -5.95
C TYR A 30 8.04 -2.64 -4.54
N LYS A 31 8.92 -2.59 -3.56
CA LYS A 31 8.55 -2.46 -2.15
C LYS A 31 7.97 -1.07 -1.94
N VAL A 32 6.78 -1.05 -1.36
CA VAL A 32 6.01 0.14 -1.09
C VAL A 32 5.53 0.07 0.35
N ARG A 33 5.72 1.17 1.08
CA ARG A 33 5.10 1.41 2.37
C ARG A 33 4.15 2.58 2.23
N ILE A 34 2.91 2.41 2.67
CA ILE A 34 1.94 3.51 2.82
C ILE A 34 1.62 3.69 4.30
N ILE A 35 1.43 4.94 4.71
CA ILE A 35 0.97 5.32 6.04
C ILE A 35 -0.38 6.00 5.85
N LEU A 36 -1.37 5.48 6.57
CA LEU A 36 -2.72 5.99 6.59
C LEU A 36 -3.01 6.60 7.96
N ASP A 37 -3.78 7.69 7.98
CA ASP A 37 -4.43 8.22 9.18
C ASP A 37 -5.93 8.27 8.90
N ASN A 38 -6.76 7.65 9.75
CA ASN A 38 -8.20 7.56 9.53
C ASN A 38 -8.57 7.08 8.11
N ASN A 39 -7.86 6.05 7.60
CA ASN A 39 -7.97 5.49 6.25
C ASN A 39 -7.61 6.44 5.08
N LYS A 40 -7.10 7.64 5.35
CA LYS A 40 -6.57 8.55 4.34
C LYS A 40 -5.07 8.35 4.20
N LEU A 41 -4.58 8.29 2.96
CA LEU A 41 -3.15 8.23 2.68
C LEU A 41 -2.48 9.54 3.09
N VAL A 42 -1.58 9.49 4.07
CA VAL A 42 -0.86 10.67 4.59
C VAL A 42 0.62 10.68 4.23
N SER A 43 1.21 9.51 3.96
CA SER A 43 2.60 9.41 3.51
C SER A 43 2.84 8.09 2.80
N SER A 44 3.84 8.05 1.92
CA SER A 44 4.30 6.83 1.30
C SER A 44 5.79 6.84 0.99
N GLN A 45 6.38 5.65 1.03
CA GLN A 45 7.76 5.39 0.64
C GLN A 45 7.75 4.28 -0.40
N CYS A 46 8.37 4.53 -1.55
CA CYS A 46 8.52 3.54 -2.61
C CYS A 46 9.97 3.45 -3.03
N GLN A 47 10.41 2.25 -3.42
CA GLN A 47 11.75 2.06 -4.01
C GLN A 47 12.00 2.90 -5.27
N CYS A 48 10.97 3.44 -5.92
CA CYS A 48 11.12 4.39 -7.04
C CYS A 48 11.55 5.80 -6.61
N LYS A 49 11.68 6.06 -5.30
CA LYS A 49 12.11 7.32 -4.68
C LYS A 49 11.12 8.49 -4.79
N GLU A 50 10.00 8.30 -5.48
CA GLU A 50 8.91 9.27 -5.50
C GLU A 50 7.94 9.03 -4.33
N GLU A 51 7.61 10.11 -3.61
CA GLU A 51 6.72 10.07 -2.44
C GLU A 51 5.31 9.61 -2.81
N LEU A 52 4.74 10.12 -3.91
CA LEU A 52 3.36 9.87 -4.33
C LEU A 52 3.30 9.28 -5.76
N CYS A 53 3.91 8.11 -5.92
CA CYS A 53 3.94 7.40 -7.21
C CYS A 53 2.71 6.53 -7.46
N SER A 54 2.55 6.08 -8.70
CA SER A 54 1.50 5.12 -9.07
C SER A 54 1.57 3.81 -8.27
N HIS A 55 2.73 3.42 -7.76
CA HIS A 55 2.88 2.23 -6.92
C HIS A 55 2.21 2.42 -5.55
N ALA A 56 2.42 3.57 -4.91
CA ALA A 56 1.77 3.91 -3.64
C ALA A 56 0.25 3.93 -3.76
N ILE A 57 -0.27 4.56 -4.81
CA ILE A 57 -1.72 4.63 -5.07
C ILE A 57 -2.30 3.23 -5.32
N LYS A 58 -1.62 2.38 -6.09
CA LYS A 58 -2.05 0.99 -6.32
C LYS A 58 -2.12 0.20 -5.03
N LEU A 59 -1.09 0.28 -4.18
CA LEU A 59 -1.11 -0.40 -2.87
C LEU A 59 -2.25 0.11 -1.99
N TYR A 60 -2.47 1.43 -1.96
CA TYR A 60 -3.57 2.04 -1.20
C TYR A 60 -4.94 1.54 -1.65
N LEU A 61 -5.22 1.57 -2.95
CA LEU A 61 -6.49 1.09 -3.49
C LEU A 61 -6.70 -0.40 -3.22
N HIS A 62 -5.64 -1.20 -3.38
CA HIS A 62 -5.68 -2.63 -3.10
C HIS A 62 -5.95 -2.91 -1.61
N TYR A 63 -5.26 -2.22 -0.71
CA TYR A 63 -5.51 -2.31 0.73
C TYR A 63 -6.94 -1.91 1.11
N ARG A 64 -7.48 -0.84 0.51
CA ARG A 64 -8.86 -0.42 0.76
C ARG A 64 -9.88 -1.47 0.33
N ALA A 65 -9.71 -2.06 -0.84
CA ALA A 65 -10.57 -3.15 -1.30
C ALA A 65 -10.48 -4.36 -0.35
N TYR A 66 -9.25 -4.75 0.02
CA TYR A 66 -9.00 -5.84 0.97
C TYR A 66 -9.67 -5.58 2.34
N ASN A 67 -9.51 -4.37 2.89
CA ASN A 67 -10.08 -4.03 4.20
C ASN A 67 -11.61 -3.93 4.15
N TYR A 68 -12.18 -3.41 3.06
CA TYR A 68 -13.64 -3.36 2.85
C TYR A 68 -14.26 -4.76 2.84
N MET A 69 -13.63 -5.72 2.15
CA MET A 69 -14.10 -7.10 2.11
C MET A 69 -14.01 -7.78 3.49
N ARG A 70 -12.90 -7.55 4.22
CA ARG A 70 -12.66 -8.19 5.51
C ARG A 70 -13.59 -7.69 6.63
N ASN A 71 -14.03 -6.44 6.57
CA ASN A 71 -14.95 -5.85 7.57
C ASN A 71 -16.43 -6.20 7.32
N ARG A 72 -16.75 -6.97 6.26
CA ARG A 72 -18.12 -7.36 5.89
C ARG A 72 -18.44 -8.84 6.22
N SER A 73 -17.49 -9.56 6.82
CA SER A 73 -17.64 -10.92 7.35
C SER A 73 -17.70 -10.86 8.88
#